data_AF-A0A7V1SPD4-F1
#
_entry.id   AF-A0A7V1SPD4-F1
#
_cell.length_a   1.000
_cell.length_b   1.000
_cell.length_c   1.000
_cell.angle_alpha   90.00
_cell.angle_beta   90.00
_cell.angle_gamma   90.00
#
_symmetry.space_group_name_H-M   'P 1'
#
loop_
_entity.id
_entity.type
_entity.pdbx_description
1 polymer ?
#
loop_
_entity_poly.entity_id
_entity_poly.type
_entity_poly.pdbx_seq_one_letter_code
_entity_poly.pdbx_strand_id
1 'polypeptide(L)'
;MTVQFPYSNNFQSADSALHKLLRARVVKFKAIPVEIGTDNYYVKLMLALYDGANDLVKFQMKNGPSDSLSQQSVLFQQFHSQMSNRFAGFLSVKFKGTTVDRRFKSIVDAAVQHFSRFDHQSQGISKSLLAAVLIEFYENMDQISVAFVSVGQNERLKQLAWDSIKKQNKLIELLKRYYI
;
A
#
# COMPACT_ATOMS: atom_id res chain seq x y z
N MET A 1 36.16 8.39 30.47
CA MET A 1 36.09 7.49 29.30
C MET A 1 34.63 7.14 29.09
N THR A 2 33.97 7.78 28.13
CA THR A 2 32.53 7.65 27.90
C THR A 2 32.29 6.50 26.93
N VAL A 3 31.58 5.47 27.37
CA VAL A 3 31.22 4.31 26.55
C VAL A 3 30.16 4.76 25.54
N GLN A 4 30.53 4.81 24.26
CA GLN A 4 29.58 4.99 23.15
C GLN A 4 28.86 3.67 22.89
N PHE A 5 27.55 3.65 23.09
CA PHE A 5 26.69 2.54 22.67
C PHE A 5 26.49 2.60 21.15
N PRO A 6 26.75 1.52 20.38
CA PRO A 6 26.68 1.54 18.91
C PRO A 6 25.27 1.35 18.33
N TYR A 7 24.21 1.43 19.14
CA TYR A 7 22.85 1.07 18.72
C TYR A 7 22.11 2.14 17.88
N SER A 8 22.64 3.36 17.72
CA SER A 8 21.90 4.45 17.04
C SER A 8 22.00 4.46 15.51
N ASN A 9 23.06 3.90 14.93
CA ASN A 9 23.33 4.07 13.49
C ASN A 9 22.51 3.15 12.57
N ASN A 10 22.11 1.96 13.05
CA ASN A 10 21.39 0.98 12.22
C ASN A 10 19.89 1.26 12.06
N PHE A 11 19.25 1.95 13.01
CA PHE A 11 17.83 2.30 12.90
C PHE A 11 17.60 3.50 11.97
N GLN A 12 18.48 4.52 12.03
CA GLN A 12 18.41 5.68 11.13
C GLN A 12 18.62 5.31 9.66
N SER A 13 19.43 4.29 9.37
CA SER A 13 19.67 3.81 8.01
C SER A 13 18.48 3.02 7.44
N ALA A 14 17.82 2.20 8.25
CA ALA A 14 16.62 1.45 7.86
C ALA A 14 15.43 2.39 7.58
N ASP A 15 15.18 3.38 8.42
CA ASP A 15 14.11 4.37 8.21
C ASP A 15 14.36 5.17 6.92
N SER A 16 15.60 5.61 6.68
CA SER A 16 15.98 6.28 5.43
C SER A 16 15.73 5.42 4.19
N ALA A 17 16.05 4.12 4.25
CA ALA A 17 15.78 3.19 3.15
C ALA A 17 14.28 2.96 2.93
N LEU A 18 13.49 2.92 4.00
CA LEU A 18 12.02 2.82 3.93
C LEU A 18 11.40 4.06 3.27
N HIS A 19 11.85 5.27 3.62
CA HIS A 19 11.40 6.50 2.96
C HIS A 19 11.75 6.51 1.47
N LYS A 20 12.96 6.09 1.11
CA LYS A 20 13.36 5.99 -0.31
C LYS A 20 12.47 5.01 -1.08
N LEU A 21 12.19 3.84 -0.48
CA LEU A 21 11.29 2.85 -1.06
C LEU A 21 9.88 3.42 -1.24
N LEU A 22 9.33 4.07 -0.22
CA LEU A 22 8.00 4.68 -0.27
C LEU A 22 7.92 5.75 -1.36
N ARG A 23 8.90 6.67 -1.44
CA ARG A 23 8.95 7.71 -2.48
C ARG A 23 8.98 7.11 -3.87
N ALA A 24 9.82 6.09 -4.10
CA ALA A 24 9.89 5.40 -5.38
C ALA A 24 8.54 4.76 -5.76
N ARG A 25 7.81 4.21 -4.79
CA ARG A 25 6.48 3.63 -5.00
C ARG A 25 5.42 4.70 -5.30
N VAL A 26 5.41 5.82 -4.58
CA VAL A 26 4.51 6.96 -4.86
C VAL A 26 4.70 7.50 -6.27
N VAL A 27 5.95 7.62 -6.75
CA VAL A 27 6.24 8.01 -8.14
C VAL A 27 5.61 7.04 -9.13
N LYS A 28 5.72 5.72 -8.90
CA LYS A 28 5.08 4.70 -9.75
C LYS A 28 3.56 4.82 -9.76
N PHE A 29 2.92 5.11 -8.63
CA PHE A 29 1.45 5.25 -8.57
C PHE A 29 0.98 6.45 -9.40
N LYS A 30 1.69 7.58 -9.30
CA LYS A 30 1.40 8.80 -10.08
C LYS A 30 1.64 8.65 -11.57
N ALA A 31 2.54 7.74 -11.97
CA ALA A 31 2.90 7.49 -13.36
C ALA A 31 1.91 6.57 -14.11
N ILE A 32 0.88 6.03 -13.45
CA ILE A 32 -0.10 5.15 -14.11
C ILE A 32 -0.91 5.98 -15.12
N PRO A 33 -0.98 5.57 -16.40
CA PRO A 33 -1.67 6.33 -17.44
C PRO A 33 -3.17 6.51 -17.15
N VAL A 34 -3.69 7.73 -17.36
CA VAL A 34 -5.11 8.10 -17.13
C VAL A 34 -5.99 7.95 -18.38
N GLU A 35 -5.42 7.57 -19.51
CA GLU A 35 -6.07 7.49 -20.83
C GLU A 35 -6.71 6.12 -21.11
N ILE A 36 -6.95 5.33 -20.07
CA ILE A 36 -7.29 3.90 -20.21
C ILE A 36 -8.66 3.53 -19.62
N GLY A 37 -9.45 4.53 -19.22
CA GLY A 37 -10.75 4.34 -18.55
C GLY A 37 -10.63 4.09 -17.04
N THR A 38 -11.66 4.49 -16.28
CA THR A 38 -11.74 4.36 -14.81
C THR A 38 -11.44 2.94 -14.31
N ASP A 39 -12.10 1.92 -14.87
CA ASP A 39 -11.96 0.54 -14.41
C ASP A 39 -10.55 -0.01 -14.63
N ASN A 40 -9.95 0.24 -15.80
CA ASN A 40 -8.60 -0.21 -16.11
C ASN A 40 -7.56 0.53 -15.24
N TYR A 41 -7.75 1.85 -15.09
CA TYR A 41 -6.91 2.66 -14.22
C TYR A 41 -6.95 2.14 -12.78
N TYR A 42 -8.14 1.85 -12.25
CA TYR A 42 -8.31 1.25 -10.93
C TYR A 42 -7.58 -0.10 -10.81
N VAL A 43 -7.73 -1.02 -11.77
CA VAL A 43 -7.01 -2.31 -11.75
C VAL A 43 -5.50 -2.11 -11.69
N LYS A 44 -4.94 -1.27 -12.58
CA LYS A 44 -3.49 -1.02 -12.62
C LYS A 44 -3.00 -0.37 -11.32
N LEU A 45 -3.78 0.55 -10.77
CA LEU A 45 -3.46 1.21 -9.51
C LEU A 45 -3.48 0.23 -8.32
N MET A 46 -4.51 -0.60 -8.20
CA MET A 46 -4.58 -1.60 -7.13
C MET A 46 -3.43 -2.60 -7.21
N LEU A 47 -3.07 -3.06 -8.41
CA LEU A 47 -1.89 -3.91 -8.61
C LEU A 47 -0.60 -3.23 -8.15
N ALA A 48 -0.39 -1.97 -8.53
CA ALA A 48 0.78 -1.21 -8.11
C ALA A 48 0.81 -1.00 -6.59
N LEU A 49 -0.33 -0.70 -5.97
CA LEU A 49 -0.45 -0.51 -4.53
C LEU A 49 -0.15 -1.81 -3.77
N TYR A 50 -0.65 -2.98 -4.21
CA TYR A 50 -0.32 -4.26 -3.58
C TYR A 50 1.15 -4.65 -3.77
N ASP A 51 1.73 -4.37 -4.94
CA ASP A 51 3.16 -4.58 -5.16
C ASP A 51 4.00 -3.67 -4.24
N GLY A 52 3.58 -2.42 -4.05
CA GLY A 52 4.19 -1.51 -3.08
C GLY A 52 4.08 -2.00 -1.65
N ALA A 53 2.91 -2.45 -1.21
CA ALA A 53 2.72 -3.00 0.13
C ALA A 53 3.56 -4.27 0.37
N ASN A 54 3.66 -5.13 -0.65
CA ASN A 54 4.48 -6.35 -0.58
C ASN A 54 5.97 -6.04 -0.48
N ASP A 55 6.45 -5.02 -1.17
CA ASP A 55 7.83 -4.54 -1.05
C ASP A 55 8.17 -4.07 0.36
N LEU A 56 7.25 -3.41 1.04
CA LEU A 56 7.43 -2.98 2.44
C LEU A 56 7.55 -4.19 3.37
N VAL A 57 6.73 -5.22 3.16
CA VAL A 57 6.83 -6.47 3.93
C VAL A 57 8.16 -7.18 3.66
N LYS A 58 8.61 -7.23 2.39
CA LYS A 58 9.95 -7.76 2.05
C LYS A 58 11.07 -6.96 2.69
N PHE A 59 10.93 -5.64 2.75
CA PHE A 59 11.87 -4.76 3.45
C PHE A 59 11.94 -5.12 4.93
N GLN A 60 10.79 -5.37 5.58
CA GLN A 60 10.73 -5.84 6.97
C GLN A 60 11.47 -7.15 7.19
N MET A 61 11.20 -8.15 6.35
CA MET A 61 11.80 -9.49 6.50
C MET A 61 13.32 -9.45 6.38
N LYS A 62 13.86 -8.52 5.59
CA LYS A 62 15.31 -8.36 5.41
C LYS A 62 15.99 -7.59 6.54
N ASN A 63 15.27 -6.68 7.19
CA ASN A 63 15.87 -5.70 8.13
C ASN A 63 15.34 -5.83 9.57
N GLY A 64 14.38 -6.72 9.85
CA GLY A 64 13.75 -6.91 11.15
C GLY A 64 14.27 -8.13 11.94
N PRO A 65 14.00 -8.22 13.25
CA PRO A 65 14.37 -9.38 14.08
C PRO A 65 13.67 -10.68 13.64
N SER A 66 14.41 -11.80 13.64
CA SER A 66 14.09 -13.02 12.86
C SER A 66 12.86 -13.81 13.30
N ASP A 67 12.50 -13.81 14.58
CA ASP A 67 11.72 -14.95 15.12
C ASP A 67 10.22 -14.69 15.38
N SER A 68 9.76 -13.44 15.50
CA SER A 68 8.32 -13.14 15.73
C SER A 68 7.63 -12.42 14.56
N LEU A 69 8.39 -11.78 13.68
CA LEU A 69 7.86 -11.00 12.54
C LEU A 69 7.70 -11.81 11.26
N SER A 70 8.33 -13.00 11.19
CA SER A 70 8.38 -13.82 9.98
C SER A 70 7.00 -14.37 9.61
N GLN A 71 6.23 -14.90 10.57
CA GLN A 71 4.90 -15.46 10.32
C GLN A 71 3.87 -14.40 9.86
N GLN A 72 3.88 -13.21 10.48
CA GLN A 72 2.99 -12.12 10.07
C GLN A 72 3.37 -11.56 8.70
N SER A 73 4.68 -11.43 8.43
CA SER A 73 5.17 -11.01 7.10
C SER A 73 4.72 -11.99 6.02
N VAL A 74 4.83 -13.30 6.26
CA VAL A 74 4.34 -14.33 5.33
C VAL A 74 2.84 -14.20 5.10
N LEU A 75 2.03 -13.98 6.15
CA LEU A 75 0.59 -13.76 6.03
C LEU A 75 0.28 -12.54 5.15
N PHE A 76 0.97 -11.41 5.37
CA PHE A 76 0.75 -10.21 4.55
C PHE A 76 1.16 -10.43 3.09
N GLN A 77 2.30 -11.08 2.83
CA GLN A 77 2.72 -11.40 1.46
C GLN A 77 1.72 -12.31 0.75
N GLN A 78 1.26 -13.38 1.42
CA GLN A 78 0.25 -14.27 0.87
C GLN A 78 -1.04 -13.52 0.53
N PHE A 79 -1.49 -12.64 1.43
CA PHE A 79 -2.64 -11.79 1.18
C PHE A 79 -2.44 -10.87 -0.03
N HIS A 80 -1.33 -10.12 -0.08
CA HIS A 80 -1.02 -9.22 -1.18
C HIS A 80 -0.95 -9.97 -2.51
N SER A 81 -0.29 -11.13 -2.56
CA SER A 81 -0.24 -11.98 -3.75
C SER A 81 -1.62 -12.49 -4.16
N GLN A 82 -2.44 -12.96 -3.21
CA GLN A 82 -3.79 -13.41 -3.49
C GLN A 82 -4.63 -12.28 -4.10
N MET A 83 -4.59 -11.08 -3.52
CA MET A 83 -5.34 -9.94 -4.01
C MET A 83 -4.83 -9.46 -5.37
N SER A 84 -3.52 -9.33 -5.55
CA SER A 84 -2.91 -9.01 -6.84
C SER A 84 -3.33 -9.98 -7.93
N ASN A 85 -3.35 -11.29 -7.66
CA ASN A 85 -3.80 -12.28 -8.64
C ASN A 85 -5.29 -12.11 -9.02
N ARG A 86 -6.15 -11.77 -8.05
CA ARG A 86 -7.57 -11.48 -8.32
C ARG A 86 -7.72 -10.24 -9.21
N PHE A 87 -6.95 -9.18 -8.97
CA PHE A 87 -6.96 -7.98 -9.82
C PHE A 87 -6.32 -8.22 -11.20
N ALA A 88 -5.26 -9.02 -11.28
CA ALA A 88 -4.58 -9.35 -12.53
C ALA A 88 -5.52 -10.06 -13.52
N GLY A 89 -6.49 -10.84 -13.02
CA GLY A 89 -7.55 -11.44 -13.83
C GLY A 89 -8.42 -10.43 -14.60
N PHE A 90 -8.37 -9.14 -14.26
CA PHE A 90 -9.07 -8.07 -14.96
C PHE A 90 -8.21 -7.35 -16.00
N LEU A 91 -6.91 -7.62 -16.11
CA LEU A 91 -6.03 -6.98 -17.10
C LEU A 91 -6.39 -7.35 -18.55
N SER A 92 -6.97 -8.53 -18.76
CA SER A 92 -7.44 -9.00 -20.07
C SER A 92 -8.87 -8.56 -20.39
N VAL A 93 -9.57 -7.94 -19.44
CA VAL A 93 -10.96 -7.49 -19.64
C VAL A 93 -10.96 -6.20 -20.47
N LYS A 94 -11.75 -6.20 -21.56
CA LYS A 94 -11.97 -5.00 -22.37
C LYS A 94 -12.94 -4.05 -21.66
N PHE A 95 -12.42 -2.96 -21.13
CA PHE A 95 -13.23 -1.88 -20.56
C PHE A 95 -13.66 -0.89 -21.66
N LYS A 96 -14.88 -0.36 -21.54
CA LYS A 96 -15.47 0.53 -22.57
C LYS A 96 -15.08 2.02 -22.39
N GLY A 97 -14.36 2.37 -21.33
CA GLY A 97 -13.97 3.75 -21.03
C GLY A 97 -12.63 4.16 -21.65
N THR A 98 -12.57 5.38 -22.17
CA THR A 98 -11.35 5.98 -22.75
C THR A 98 -10.69 6.98 -21.80
N THR A 99 -11.42 7.50 -20.81
CA THR A 99 -10.91 8.46 -19.84
C THR A 99 -11.25 8.04 -18.42
N VAL A 100 -10.38 8.40 -17.48
CA VAL A 100 -10.64 8.22 -16.05
C VAL A 100 -11.62 9.29 -15.59
N ASP A 101 -12.63 8.89 -14.83
CA ASP A 101 -13.56 9.81 -14.18
C ASP A 101 -12.80 10.85 -13.33
N ARG A 102 -13.14 12.13 -13.53
CA ARG A 102 -12.41 13.24 -12.90
C ARG A 102 -12.53 13.21 -11.38
N ARG A 103 -13.70 12.86 -10.83
CA ARG A 103 -13.92 12.82 -9.38
C ARG A 103 -13.12 11.68 -8.77
N PHE A 104 -13.16 10.52 -9.42
CA PHE A 104 -12.34 9.38 -9.01
C PHE A 104 -10.85 9.71 -9.03
N LYS A 105 -10.35 10.34 -10.10
CA LYS A 105 -8.93 10.74 -10.20
C LYS A 105 -8.53 11.69 -9.08
N SER A 106 -9.36 12.66 -8.75
CA SER A 106 -9.11 13.59 -7.66
C SER A 106 -8.98 12.89 -6.30
N ILE A 107 -9.80 11.87 -6.04
CA ILE A 107 -9.72 11.08 -4.81
C ILE A 107 -8.44 10.24 -4.78
N VAL A 108 -8.09 9.62 -5.91
CA VAL A 108 -6.82 8.89 -6.04
C VAL A 108 -5.63 9.79 -5.76
N ASP A 109 -5.62 11.00 -6.31
CA ASP A 109 -4.53 11.95 -6.09
C ASP A 109 -4.40 12.36 -4.63
N ALA A 110 -5.51 12.64 -3.96
CA ALA A 110 -5.55 12.96 -2.54
C ALA A 110 -5.03 11.77 -1.69
N ALA A 111 -5.53 10.56 -1.95
CA ALA A 111 -5.11 9.36 -1.24
C ALA A 111 -3.59 9.10 -1.42
N VAL A 112 -3.08 9.20 -2.65
CA VAL A 112 -1.64 9.02 -2.92
C VAL A 112 -0.81 10.15 -2.28
N GLN A 113 -1.36 11.35 -2.12
CA GLN A 113 -0.67 12.46 -1.46
C GLN A 113 -0.50 12.22 0.05
N HIS A 114 -1.37 11.45 0.70
CA HIS A 114 -1.23 11.18 2.14
C HIS A 114 0.08 10.47 2.51
N PHE A 115 0.71 9.72 1.59
CA PHE A 115 2.04 9.15 1.81
C PHE A 115 3.14 10.20 2.09
N SER A 116 2.95 11.46 1.67
CA SER A 116 3.88 12.55 1.98
C SER A 116 3.99 12.87 3.47
N ARG A 117 3.02 12.47 4.30
CA ARG A 117 3.09 12.65 5.76
C ARG A 117 4.31 11.96 6.37
N PHE A 118 4.79 10.90 5.73
CA PHE A 118 5.98 10.17 6.17
C PHE A 118 7.27 10.91 5.83
N ASP A 119 7.27 11.91 4.94
CA ASP A 119 8.48 12.71 4.68
C ASP A 119 8.90 13.58 5.87
N HIS A 120 8.00 13.80 6.83
CA HIS A 120 8.18 14.73 7.94
C HIS A 120 8.08 14.08 9.33
N GLN A 121 7.89 12.77 9.44
CA GLN A 121 7.86 12.09 10.74
C GLN A 121 9.28 11.98 11.31
N SER A 122 9.52 12.60 12.46
CA SER A 122 10.81 12.54 13.17
C SER A 122 11.11 11.10 13.61
N GLN A 123 12.34 10.66 13.34
CA GLN A 123 12.92 9.36 13.71
C GLN A 123 12.70 9.06 15.20
N GLY A 124 11.75 8.20 15.52
CA GLY A 124 11.41 7.93 16.92
C GLY A 124 10.49 6.74 17.18
N ILE A 125 9.99 6.05 16.17
CA ILE A 125 9.13 4.87 16.37
C ILE A 125 9.68 3.68 15.58
N SER A 126 10.85 3.19 15.99
CA SER A 126 11.59 2.11 15.31
C SER A 126 10.94 0.72 15.38
N LYS A 127 9.70 0.62 15.85
CA LYS A 127 8.85 -0.59 15.74
C LYS A 127 7.49 -0.35 15.07
N SER A 128 7.07 0.90 14.81
CA SER A 128 5.74 1.19 14.22
C SER A 128 5.76 1.91 12.88
N LEU A 129 6.88 2.48 12.41
CA LEU A 129 6.89 3.21 11.13
C LEU A 129 6.41 2.33 9.97
N LEU A 130 6.89 1.09 9.88
CA LEU A 130 6.42 0.17 8.85
C LEU A 130 4.94 -0.20 9.01
N ALA A 131 4.48 -0.50 10.22
CA ALA A 131 3.08 -0.82 10.48
C ALA A 131 2.18 0.37 10.11
N ALA A 132 2.61 1.59 10.45
CA ALA A 132 1.95 2.82 10.08
C ALA A 132 1.92 3.04 8.55
N VAL A 133 3.02 2.74 7.85
CA VAL A 133 3.06 2.81 6.38
C VAL A 133 2.15 1.73 5.77
N LEU A 134 2.13 0.50 6.29
CA LEU A 134 1.22 -0.55 5.80
C LEU A 134 -0.26 -0.21 6.05
N ILE A 135 -0.58 0.32 7.22
CA ILE A 135 -1.92 0.86 7.51
C ILE A 135 -2.26 1.94 6.49
N GLU A 136 -1.32 2.85 6.19
CA GLU A 136 -1.57 3.89 5.19
C GLU A 136 -1.83 3.33 3.79
N PHE A 137 -1.12 2.27 3.40
CA PHE A 137 -1.42 1.57 2.15
C PHE A 137 -2.85 1.05 2.13
N TYR A 138 -3.30 0.41 3.21
CA TYR A 138 -4.64 -0.16 3.28
C TYR A 138 -5.73 0.91 3.36
N GLU A 139 -5.55 1.95 4.17
CA GLU A 139 -6.52 3.05 4.30
C GLU A 139 -6.66 3.82 2.97
N ASN A 140 -5.56 4.04 2.24
CA ASN A 140 -5.61 4.66 0.91
C ASN A 140 -6.24 3.73 -0.14
N MET A 141 -5.93 2.43 -0.11
CA MET A 141 -6.61 1.45 -0.96
C MET A 141 -8.12 1.45 -0.69
N ASP A 142 -8.56 1.49 0.57
CA ASP A 142 -9.97 1.50 0.94
C ASP A 142 -10.68 2.75 0.41
N GLN A 143 -10.08 3.94 0.58
CA GLN A 143 -10.62 5.20 0.05
C GLN A 143 -10.77 5.15 -1.48
N ILE A 144 -9.74 4.64 -2.17
CA ILE A 144 -9.75 4.47 -3.63
C ILE A 144 -10.83 3.46 -4.03
N SER A 145 -10.94 2.32 -3.35
CA SER A 145 -11.93 1.28 -3.63
C SER A 145 -13.36 1.79 -3.43
N VAL A 146 -13.64 2.56 -2.36
CA VAL A 146 -14.95 3.19 -2.13
C VAL A 146 -15.28 4.17 -3.25
N ALA A 147 -14.33 5.03 -3.63
CA ALA A 147 -14.53 5.96 -4.73
C ALA A 147 -14.80 5.22 -6.05
N PHE A 148 -14.03 4.17 -6.33
CA PHE A 148 -14.21 3.34 -7.51
C PHE A 148 -15.60 2.69 -7.57
N VAL A 149 -16.09 2.14 -6.46
CA VAL A 149 -17.42 1.51 -6.41
C VAL A 149 -18.52 2.46 -6.89
N SER A 150 -18.40 3.76 -6.58
CA SER A 150 -19.41 4.76 -6.95
C SER A 150 -19.42 5.13 -8.44
N VAL A 151 -18.30 5.00 -9.14
CA VAL A 151 -18.15 5.48 -10.53
C VAL A 151 -17.79 4.40 -11.56
N GLY A 152 -17.33 3.23 -11.11
CA GLY A 152 -16.91 2.14 -11.96
C GLY A 152 -18.07 1.55 -12.77
N GLN A 153 -17.76 0.85 -13.84
CA GLN A 153 -18.79 0.23 -14.70
C GLN A 153 -18.83 -1.30 -14.56
N ASN A 154 -17.72 -1.93 -14.21
CA ASN A 154 -17.64 -3.37 -14.07
C ASN A 154 -18.09 -3.85 -12.67
N GLU A 155 -19.28 -4.44 -12.61
CA GLU A 155 -19.87 -4.94 -11.35
C GLU A 155 -19.03 -6.04 -10.66
N ARG A 156 -18.37 -6.92 -11.42
CA ARG A 156 -17.48 -7.94 -10.83
C ARG A 156 -16.25 -7.30 -10.18
N LEU A 157 -15.73 -6.24 -10.78
CA LEU A 157 -14.61 -5.48 -10.24
C LEU A 157 -15.03 -4.65 -9.01
N LYS A 158 -16.25 -4.09 -8.99
CA LYS A 158 -16.82 -3.44 -7.80
C LYS A 158 -16.98 -4.42 -6.64
N GLN A 159 -17.45 -5.64 -6.92
CA GLN A 159 -17.53 -6.68 -5.90
C GLN A 159 -16.14 -7.03 -5.35
N LEU A 160 -15.12 -7.13 -6.22
CA LEU A 160 -13.75 -7.34 -5.79
C LEU A 160 -13.22 -6.18 -4.92
N ALA A 161 -13.59 -4.93 -5.23
CA ALA A 161 -13.26 -3.76 -4.43
C ALA A 161 -13.90 -3.82 -3.03
N TRP A 162 -15.16 -4.22 -2.92
CA TRP A 162 -15.79 -4.44 -1.61
C TRP A 162 -15.14 -5.55 -0.80
N ASP A 163 -14.80 -6.66 -1.46
CA ASP A 163 -14.10 -7.76 -0.82
C ASP A 163 -12.70 -7.34 -0.34
N SER A 164 -12.00 -6.48 -1.10
CA SER A 164 -10.69 -5.99 -0.71
C SER A 164 -10.80 -5.15 0.57
N ILE A 165 -11.72 -4.19 0.61
CA ILE A 165 -11.96 -3.32 1.77
C ILE A 165 -12.20 -4.14 3.04
N LYS A 166 -13.08 -5.15 2.96
CA LYS A 166 -13.38 -6.01 4.11
C LYS A 166 -12.16 -6.76 4.63
N LYS A 167 -11.27 -7.20 3.73
CA LYS A 167 -10.05 -7.92 4.12
C LYS A 167 -8.95 -6.97 4.61
N GLN A 168 -8.79 -5.82 3.98
CA GLN A 168 -7.87 -4.76 4.36
C GLN A 168 -8.15 -4.26 5.78
N ASN A 169 -9.42 -4.01 6.12
CA ASN A 169 -9.80 -3.61 7.48
C ASN A 169 -9.41 -4.63 8.55
N LYS A 170 -9.53 -5.93 8.29
CA LYS A 170 -9.04 -6.97 9.22
C LYS A 170 -7.52 -6.92 9.41
N LEU A 171 -6.75 -6.60 8.37
CA LEU A 171 -5.30 -6.45 8.48
C LEU A 171 -4.91 -5.16 9.21
N ILE A 172 -5.65 -4.08 9.01
CA ILE A 172 -5.49 -2.84 9.77
C ILE A 172 -5.74 -3.11 11.26
N GLU A 173 -6.80 -3.83 11.61
CA GLU A 173 -7.09 -4.22 13.00
C GLU A 173 -5.95 -5.06 13.60
N LEU A 174 -5.42 -6.03 12.85
CA LEU A 174 -4.26 -6.81 13.29
C LEU A 174 -3.03 -5.93 13.50
N LEU A 175 -2.70 -5.04 12.55
CA LEU A 175 -1.55 -4.14 12.66
C LEU A 175 -1.69 -3.17 13.83
N LYS A 176 -2.88 -2.59 14.04
CA LYS A 176 -3.17 -1.74 15.19
C LYS A 176 -2.94 -2.54 16.47
N ARG A 177 -3.58 -3.71 16.63
CA ARG A 177 -3.48 -4.54 17.84
C ARG A 177 -2.04 -4.93 18.24
N TYR A 178 -1.13 -5.13 17.29
CA TYR A 178 0.22 -5.63 17.58
C TYR A 178 1.32 -4.54 17.56
N TYR A 179 1.05 -3.36 17.00
CA TYR A 179 2.08 -2.34 16.77
C TYR A 179 1.69 -0.91 17.17
N ILE A 180 0.42 -0.68 17.56
CA ILE A 180 -0.13 0.64 17.98
C ILE A 180 -0.90 0.47 19.29
#